data_AF-A0A6J5DNM4-F1
#
_entry.id   AF-A0A6J5DNM4-F1
#
_cell.length_a   1.000
_cell.length_b   1.000
_cell.length_c   1.000
_cell.angle_alpha   90.00
_cell.angle_beta   90.00
_cell.angle_gamma   90.00
#
_symmetry.space_group_name_H-M   'P 1'
#
loop_
_entity.id
_entity.type
_entity.pdbx_description
1 polymer ?
#
loop_
_entity_poly.entity_id
_entity_poly.type
_entity_poly.pdbx_seq_one_letter_code
_entity_poly.pdbx_strand_id
1 'polypeptide(L)'
;MGVFPKAAVIGRPVMRRKIFNGLATAVLLCCSCVHAQVGPRSTIAVTGVQVSCRGLQPYVTFTLPINGADQGRPGLVYIGMHDPSMSHAAFLTGNAWSNWTDGMFPVYAIVTNGLFSTTITLPLPYALAGGGWHLYAGYGALSDADESQVQDAINAIDAAKSLSASAAAALGVSAVVAAIDPDHYRRTLIQTDMTKNGKYAYVQTGVETNPYACDPQRGGGG
;
A
#
# COMPACT_ATOMS: atom_id res chain seq x y z
N MET A 1 -52.61 45.16 65.35
CA MET A 1 -51.53 46.07 64.94
C MET A 1 -50.29 45.75 65.78
N GLY A 2 -49.16 45.40 65.15
CA GLY A 2 -47.84 45.28 65.81
C GLY A 2 -47.68 44.16 66.87
N VAL A 3 -46.48 43.75 67.30
CA VAL A 3 -45.11 43.92 66.78
C VAL A 3 -44.31 42.64 67.17
N PHE A 4 -43.35 42.19 66.35
CA PHE A 4 -42.42 41.08 66.66
C PHE A 4 -41.38 41.43 67.75
N PRO A 5 -40.78 40.41 68.40
CA PRO A 5 -39.33 40.19 68.23
C PRO A 5 -39.02 38.69 67.96
N LYS A 6 -38.13 38.26 67.05
CA LYS A 6 -36.73 38.64 66.68
C LYS A 6 -35.68 37.71 67.32
N ALA A 7 -35.32 36.65 66.59
CA ALA A 7 -34.03 35.96 66.61
C ALA A 7 -33.80 35.43 65.16
N ALA A 8 -32.80 35.80 64.36
CA ALA A 8 -31.34 35.91 64.53
C ALA A 8 -30.58 34.66 64.01
N VAL A 9 -30.13 34.73 62.75
CA VAL A 9 -28.90 34.14 62.13
C VAL A 9 -28.74 32.58 62.23
N ILE A 10 -28.58 31.77 61.17
CA ILE A 10 -27.39 31.45 60.32
C ILE A 10 -27.91 30.39 59.27
N GLY A 11 -27.40 30.18 58.04
CA GLY A 11 -26.40 30.90 57.24
C GLY A 11 -25.60 29.98 56.28
N ARG A 12 -25.89 30.02 54.96
CA ARG A 12 -25.22 29.32 53.81
C ARG A 12 -25.51 27.79 53.68
N PRO A 13 -25.15 27.12 52.55
CA PRO A 13 -25.67 27.41 51.21
C PRO A 13 -26.15 26.16 50.42
N VAL A 14 -26.74 26.41 49.24
CA VAL A 14 -27.39 25.46 48.33
C VAL A 14 -26.53 24.24 47.91
N MET A 15 -27.13 23.06 48.02
CA MET A 15 -26.58 21.78 47.51
C MET A 15 -26.69 21.70 45.97
N ARG A 16 -25.58 21.87 45.24
CA ARG A 16 -25.55 21.65 43.78
C ARG A 16 -25.37 20.16 43.45
N ARG A 17 -26.35 19.57 42.77
CA ARG A 17 -26.21 18.28 42.07
C ARG A 17 -25.01 18.33 41.12
N LYS A 18 -24.03 17.45 41.29
CA LYS A 18 -23.08 17.10 40.23
C LYS A 18 -23.67 15.95 39.42
N ILE A 19 -24.05 16.24 38.18
CA ILE A 19 -24.39 15.21 37.19
C ILE A 19 -23.07 14.64 36.67
N PHE A 20 -22.88 13.33 36.80
CA PHE A 20 -21.76 12.62 36.17
C PHE A 20 -22.05 12.47 34.67
N ASN A 21 -21.45 13.34 33.84
CA ASN A 21 -21.37 13.09 32.41
C ASN A 21 -20.21 12.12 32.14
N GLY A 22 -20.52 10.83 32.03
CA GLY A 22 -19.58 9.86 31.45
C GLY A 22 -19.49 10.08 29.94
N LEU A 23 -18.33 10.56 29.45
CA LEU A 23 -18.03 10.45 28.02
C LEU A 23 -17.71 8.99 27.71
N ALA A 24 -18.67 8.31 27.08
CA ALA A 24 -18.38 7.07 26.38
C ALA A 24 -17.63 7.41 25.09
N THR A 25 -16.30 7.27 25.10
CA THR A 25 -15.48 7.40 23.88
C THR A 25 -15.74 6.20 22.98
N ALA A 26 -16.77 6.30 22.14
CA ALA A 26 -17.04 5.32 21.10
C ALA A 26 -15.88 5.32 20.10
N VAL A 27 -15.06 4.27 20.13
CA VAL A 27 -14.04 4.01 19.12
C VAL A 27 -14.78 3.65 17.82
N LEU A 28 -15.00 4.64 16.94
CA LEU A 28 -15.37 4.35 15.57
C LEU A 28 -14.19 3.64 14.90
N LEU A 29 -14.31 2.32 14.73
CA LEU A 29 -13.62 1.65 13.63
C LEU A 29 -14.18 2.25 12.34
N CYS A 30 -13.45 3.21 11.76
CA CYS A 30 -13.64 3.57 10.37
C CYS A 30 -13.22 2.37 9.51
N CYS A 31 -14.18 1.49 9.22
CA CYS A 31 -14.14 0.67 8.02
C CYS A 31 -14.14 1.63 6.82
N SER A 32 -12.96 2.10 6.45
CA SER A 32 -12.72 2.81 5.20
C SER A 32 -13.08 1.86 4.07
N CYS A 33 -14.29 1.98 3.54
CA CYS A 33 -14.67 1.34 2.30
C CYS A 33 -13.71 1.84 1.22
N VAL A 34 -12.71 1.02 0.91
CA VAL A 34 -11.79 1.21 -0.22
C VAL A 34 -12.62 1.02 -1.48
N HIS A 35 -13.36 2.07 -1.83
CA HIS A 35 -13.74 2.29 -3.21
C HIS A 35 -12.44 2.31 -3.98
N ALA A 36 -12.28 1.40 -4.94
CA ALA A 36 -11.21 1.48 -5.91
C ALA A 36 -11.42 2.78 -6.69
N GLN A 37 -10.83 3.87 -6.19
CA GLN A 37 -10.76 5.11 -6.95
C GLN A 37 -10.06 4.77 -8.24
N VAL A 38 -10.70 5.12 -9.37
CA VAL A 38 -10.07 5.05 -10.68
C VAL A 38 -8.72 5.72 -10.55
N GLY A 39 -7.65 4.92 -10.68
CA GLY A 39 -6.31 5.34 -10.28
C GLY A 39 -5.90 6.63 -11.00
N PRO A 40 -5.09 7.49 -10.36
CA PRO A 40 -4.53 8.64 -11.04
C PRO A 40 -3.84 8.19 -12.33
N ARG A 41 -3.96 9.02 -13.38
CA ARG A 41 -3.29 8.75 -14.66
C ARG A 41 -1.81 8.52 -14.41
N SER A 42 -1.22 7.60 -15.18
CA SER A 42 0.20 7.31 -15.10
C SER A 42 1.03 8.59 -15.18
N THR A 43 1.92 8.79 -14.21
CA THR A 43 2.86 9.93 -14.15
C THR A 43 4.21 9.59 -14.75
N ILE A 44 4.40 8.34 -15.19
CA ILE A 44 5.63 7.83 -15.82
C ILE A 44 5.29 7.18 -17.17
N ALA A 45 6.30 6.92 -18.00
CA ALA A 45 6.14 6.15 -19.23
C ALA A 45 7.38 5.29 -19.42
N VAL A 46 7.21 3.97 -19.57
CA VAL A 46 8.35 3.10 -19.89
C VAL A 46 8.88 3.42 -21.29
N THR A 47 10.18 3.22 -21.48
CA THR A 47 10.87 3.54 -22.75
C THR A 47 11.72 2.36 -23.21
N GLY A 48 12.15 2.38 -24.47
CA GLY A 48 13.02 1.34 -25.03
C GLY A 48 12.39 -0.07 -25.00
N VAL A 49 11.07 -0.16 -25.15
CA VAL A 49 10.38 -1.47 -25.17
C VAL A 49 10.80 -2.25 -26.41
N GLN A 50 11.33 -3.45 -26.19
CA GLN A 50 11.80 -4.39 -27.20
C GLN A 50 11.30 -5.78 -26.84
N VAL A 51 10.81 -6.53 -27.84
CA VAL A 51 10.46 -7.94 -27.68
C VAL A 51 11.49 -8.79 -28.42
N SER A 52 11.86 -9.90 -27.81
CA SER A 52 12.80 -10.89 -28.37
C SER A 52 12.31 -12.30 -28.06
N CYS A 53 12.68 -13.27 -28.88
CA CYS A 53 12.25 -14.65 -28.73
C CYS A 53 13.42 -15.54 -28.29
N ARG A 54 13.21 -16.37 -27.26
CA ARG A 54 14.16 -17.42 -26.83
C ARG A 54 13.50 -18.78 -27.04
N GLY A 55 13.63 -19.31 -28.25
CA GLY A 55 12.72 -20.34 -28.74
C GLY A 55 11.30 -19.77 -28.85
N LEU A 56 10.28 -20.55 -28.48
CA LEU A 56 8.87 -20.13 -28.48
C LEU A 56 8.52 -19.14 -27.34
N GLN A 57 9.45 -18.83 -26.43
CA GLN A 57 9.21 -17.99 -25.26
C GLN A 57 9.50 -16.52 -25.58
N PRO A 58 8.49 -15.62 -25.59
CA PRO A 58 8.72 -14.18 -25.69
C PRO A 58 9.36 -13.62 -24.42
N TYR A 59 10.31 -12.71 -24.61
CA TYR A 59 10.94 -11.89 -23.59
C TYR A 59 10.76 -10.42 -23.95
N VAL A 60 10.31 -9.61 -23.00
CA VAL A 60 10.31 -8.15 -23.15
C VAL A 60 11.52 -7.56 -22.41
N THR A 61 12.14 -6.56 -23.01
CA THR A 61 13.08 -5.65 -22.37
C THR A 61 12.50 -4.25 -22.43
N PHE A 62 12.56 -3.49 -21.34
CA PHE A 62 12.11 -2.09 -21.28
C PHE A 62 12.86 -1.33 -20.18
N THR A 63 12.88 -0.01 -20.25
CA THR A 63 13.40 0.85 -19.18
C THR A 63 12.24 1.41 -18.35
N LEU A 64 12.25 1.14 -17.05
CA LEU A 64 11.39 1.78 -16.06
C LEU A 64 12.07 3.07 -15.57
N PRO A 65 11.55 4.26 -15.89
CA PRO A 65 12.13 5.51 -15.37
C PRO A 65 11.74 5.73 -13.91
N ILE A 66 12.66 6.32 -13.15
CA ILE A 66 12.41 6.84 -11.80
C ILE A 66 12.41 8.38 -11.85
N ASN A 67 11.35 9.00 -11.33
CA ASN A 67 11.23 10.46 -11.25
C ASN A 67 12.40 11.05 -10.44
N GLY A 68 12.92 12.20 -10.86
CA GLY A 68 14.09 12.82 -10.22
C GLY A 68 13.95 13.07 -8.72
N ALA A 69 12.74 13.34 -8.23
CA ALA A 69 12.44 13.52 -6.81
C ALA A 69 12.49 12.22 -5.98
N ASP A 70 12.47 11.05 -6.63
CA ASP A 70 12.51 9.73 -6.01
C ASP A 70 13.87 9.02 -6.18
N GLN A 71 14.78 9.58 -6.99
CA GLN A 71 16.10 8.98 -7.22
C GLN A 71 16.92 8.93 -5.94
N GLY A 72 17.60 7.80 -5.70
CA GLY A 72 18.37 7.57 -4.49
C GLY A 72 17.55 7.21 -3.24
N ARG A 73 16.20 7.27 -3.28
CA ARG A 73 15.35 6.84 -2.15
C ARG A 73 15.17 5.31 -2.11
N PRO A 74 15.06 4.69 -0.92
CA PRO A 74 14.58 3.32 -0.81
C PRO A 74 13.19 3.16 -1.46
N GLY A 75 12.89 1.97 -1.97
CA GLY A 75 11.63 1.74 -2.67
C GLY A 75 11.40 0.30 -3.09
N LEU A 76 10.31 0.10 -3.83
CA LEU A 76 9.88 -1.20 -4.32
C LEU A 76 9.51 -1.07 -5.79
N VAL A 77 9.89 -2.07 -6.60
CA VAL A 77 9.47 -2.20 -7.99
C VAL A 77 8.41 -3.30 -8.09
N TYR A 78 7.39 -3.05 -8.90
CA TYR A 78 6.27 -3.94 -9.13
C TYR A 78 6.15 -4.23 -10.64
N ILE A 79 5.89 -5.49 -10.97
CA ILE A 79 5.61 -5.93 -12.33
C ILE A 79 4.39 -6.83 -12.28
N GLY A 80 3.35 -6.46 -13.04
CA GLY A 80 2.09 -7.19 -13.07
C GLY A 80 1.44 -7.14 -14.44
N MET A 81 0.59 -8.12 -14.72
CA MET A 81 -0.30 -8.12 -15.88
C MET A 81 -1.74 -8.17 -15.40
N HIS A 82 -2.66 -7.57 -16.15
CA HIS A 82 -4.10 -7.71 -15.92
C HIS A 82 -4.81 -8.17 -17.19
N ASP A 83 -5.92 -8.89 -17.05
CA ASP A 83 -6.75 -9.33 -18.17
C ASP A 83 -7.54 -8.14 -18.77
N PRO A 84 -8.03 -8.20 -20.03
CA PRO A 84 -8.77 -7.09 -20.65
C PRO A 84 -9.96 -6.52 -19.85
N SER A 85 -10.56 -7.30 -18.93
CA SER A 85 -11.68 -6.86 -18.10
C SER A 85 -11.29 -6.25 -16.74
N MET A 86 -9.99 -6.22 -16.39
CA MET A 86 -9.48 -5.80 -15.07
C MET A 86 -10.08 -6.60 -13.90
N SER A 87 -10.45 -7.87 -14.12
CA SER A 87 -11.00 -8.77 -13.10
C SER A 87 -9.96 -9.72 -12.51
N HIS A 88 -8.87 -10.00 -13.24
CA HIS A 88 -7.78 -10.85 -12.82
C HIS A 88 -6.45 -10.14 -13.02
N ALA A 89 -5.51 -10.39 -12.10
CA ALA A 89 -4.12 -9.95 -12.23
C ALA A 89 -3.15 -11.08 -11.91
N ALA A 90 -1.95 -10.97 -12.45
CA ALA A 90 -0.82 -11.82 -12.11
C ALA A 90 0.42 -10.94 -11.93
N PHE A 91 1.28 -11.27 -10.97
CA PHE A 91 2.50 -10.52 -10.69
C PHE A 91 3.72 -11.40 -10.86
N LEU A 92 4.82 -10.78 -11.31
CA LEU A 92 6.12 -11.43 -11.44
C LEU A 92 6.89 -11.25 -10.13
N THR A 93 7.18 -12.35 -9.44
CA THR A 93 8.06 -12.38 -8.27
C THR A 93 9.29 -13.22 -8.57
N GLY A 94 10.47 -12.59 -8.46
CA GLY A 94 11.71 -13.18 -8.98
C GLY A 94 11.56 -13.52 -10.47
N ASN A 95 11.46 -14.82 -10.78
CA ASN A 95 11.34 -15.35 -12.15
C ASN A 95 9.99 -16.05 -12.42
N ALA A 96 9.02 -16.00 -11.50
CA ALA A 96 7.75 -16.72 -11.59
C ALA A 96 6.55 -15.77 -11.62
N TRP A 97 5.62 -16.04 -12.55
CA TRP A 97 4.31 -15.38 -12.60
C TRP A 97 3.32 -16.11 -11.69
N SER A 98 2.64 -15.37 -10.83
CA SER A 98 1.63 -15.91 -9.91
C SER A 98 0.36 -15.06 -9.98
N ASN A 99 -0.80 -15.73 -10.04
CA ASN A 99 -2.09 -15.05 -9.93
C ASN A 99 -2.19 -14.31 -8.59
N TRP A 100 -2.78 -13.11 -8.64
CA TRP A 100 -3.05 -12.29 -7.48
C TRP A 100 -4.55 -12.20 -7.24
N THR A 101 -4.96 -12.40 -5.99
CA THR A 101 -6.37 -12.47 -5.58
C THR A 101 -6.74 -11.32 -4.65
N ASP A 102 -5.90 -11.03 -3.66
CA ASP A 102 -6.11 -9.98 -2.66
C ASP A 102 -4.81 -9.54 -1.96
N GLY A 103 -4.93 -8.59 -1.02
CA GLY A 103 -3.82 -8.13 -0.17
C GLY A 103 -2.90 -7.10 -0.82
N MET A 104 -1.64 -7.06 -0.39
CA MET A 104 -0.61 -6.22 -1.02
C MET A 104 -0.20 -6.81 -2.39
N PHE A 105 0.28 -5.95 -3.29
CA PHE A 105 0.84 -6.39 -4.55
C PHE A 105 2.17 -7.12 -4.31
N PRO A 106 2.38 -8.30 -4.91
CA PRO A 106 3.66 -9.00 -4.86
C PRO A 106 4.77 -8.12 -5.44
N VAL A 107 5.86 -7.97 -4.69
CA VAL A 107 7.01 -7.13 -5.05
C VAL A 107 7.90 -7.88 -6.03
N TYR A 108 8.27 -7.22 -7.14
CA TYR A 108 9.26 -7.75 -8.08
C TYR A 108 10.69 -7.58 -7.53
N ALA A 109 11.03 -6.38 -7.05
CA ALA A 109 12.33 -6.09 -6.45
C ALA A 109 12.22 -5.12 -5.26
N ILE A 110 13.00 -5.39 -4.20
CA ILE A 110 13.20 -4.48 -3.07
C ILE A 110 14.47 -3.68 -3.35
N VAL A 111 14.40 -2.35 -3.27
CA VAL A 111 15.51 -1.46 -3.58
C VAL A 111 15.89 -0.67 -2.33
N THR A 112 16.90 -1.14 -1.60
CA THR A 112 17.38 -0.50 -0.37
C THR A 112 18.37 0.64 -0.63
N ASN A 113 19.16 0.53 -1.70
CA ASN A 113 20.32 1.38 -1.97
C ASN A 113 20.01 2.56 -2.90
N GLY A 114 18.73 2.94 -2.98
CA GLY A 114 18.24 4.01 -3.85
C GLY A 114 17.65 3.53 -5.17
N LEU A 115 16.48 4.07 -5.51
CA LEU A 115 15.83 3.89 -6.81
C LEU A 115 16.60 4.63 -7.92
N PHE A 116 16.79 3.96 -9.05
CA PHE A 116 17.34 4.53 -10.28
C PHE A 116 16.60 3.96 -11.48
N SER A 117 16.52 4.73 -12.57
CA SER A 117 15.94 4.25 -13.83
C SER A 117 16.67 2.98 -14.28
N THR A 118 15.93 1.91 -14.53
CA THR A 118 16.49 0.57 -14.70
C THR A 118 15.93 -0.14 -15.91
N THR A 119 16.80 -0.86 -16.62
CA THR A 119 16.42 -1.73 -17.74
C THR A 119 16.06 -3.10 -17.19
N ILE A 120 14.82 -3.53 -17.45
CA ILE A 120 14.25 -4.78 -16.99
C ILE A 120 14.05 -5.69 -18.19
N THR A 121 14.56 -6.92 -18.12
CA THR A 121 14.31 -7.98 -19.10
C THR A 121 13.62 -9.15 -18.41
N LEU A 122 12.47 -9.59 -18.92
CA LEU A 122 11.65 -10.65 -18.30
C LEU A 122 10.93 -11.53 -19.33
N PRO A 123 10.59 -12.79 -18.98
CA PRO A 123 9.76 -13.65 -19.82
C PRO A 123 8.28 -13.26 -19.73
N LEU A 124 7.61 -13.12 -20.87
CA LEU A 124 6.15 -12.93 -20.94
C LEU A 124 5.46 -14.30 -20.94
N PRO A 125 4.60 -14.63 -19.97
CA PRO A 125 4.10 -15.99 -19.81
C PRO A 125 3.12 -16.32 -20.94
N TYR A 126 3.36 -17.42 -21.66
CA TYR A 126 2.60 -17.78 -22.88
C TYR A 126 1.07 -17.88 -22.65
N ALA A 127 0.63 -18.16 -21.42
CA ALA A 127 -0.79 -18.23 -21.07
C ALA A 127 -1.47 -16.85 -20.91
N LEU A 128 -0.71 -15.77 -20.69
CA LEU A 128 -1.24 -14.38 -20.60
C LEU A 128 -0.90 -13.60 -21.87
N ALA A 129 0.30 -13.82 -22.43
CA ALA A 129 0.76 -13.27 -23.69
C ALA A 129 -0.20 -13.66 -24.84
N GLY A 130 -0.82 -12.67 -25.49
CA GLY A 130 -1.79 -12.88 -26.57
C GLY A 130 -3.20 -13.27 -26.13
N GLY A 131 -3.47 -13.35 -24.82
CA GLY A 131 -4.84 -13.34 -24.28
C GLY A 131 -5.41 -11.92 -24.11
N GLY A 132 -4.79 -10.91 -24.74
CA GLY A 132 -5.08 -9.49 -24.51
C GLY A 132 -4.61 -8.94 -23.16
N TRP A 133 -3.89 -9.72 -22.34
CA TRP A 133 -3.43 -9.25 -21.03
C TRP A 133 -2.37 -8.16 -21.18
N HIS A 134 -2.54 -7.06 -20.45
CA HIS A 134 -1.69 -5.89 -20.54
C HIS A 134 -0.62 -5.89 -19.44
N LEU A 135 0.66 -5.72 -19.81
CA LEU A 135 1.79 -5.63 -18.88
C LEU A 135 1.92 -4.23 -18.28
N TYR A 136 2.19 -4.17 -16.97
CA TYR A 136 2.48 -2.94 -16.22
C TYR A 136 3.77 -3.07 -15.44
N ALA A 137 4.52 -1.98 -15.40
CA ALA A 137 5.66 -1.81 -14.51
C ALA A 137 5.50 -0.51 -13.72
N GLY A 138 5.82 -0.55 -12.45
CA GLY A 138 5.72 0.61 -11.57
C GLY A 138 6.68 0.53 -10.40
N TYR A 139 6.78 1.64 -9.67
CA TYR A 139 7.58 1.72 -8.46
C TYR A 139 6.88 2.59 -7.42
N GLY A 140 7.16 2.32 -6.16
CA GLY A 140 6.95 3.28 -5.09
C GLY A 140 8.29 3.66 -4.46
N ALA A 141 8.39 4.90 -3.98
CA ALA A 141 9.49 5.39 -3.18
C ALA A 141 9.04 5.58 -1.73
N LEU A 142 9.93 5.31 -0.79
CA LEU A 142 9.74 5.62 0.63
C LEU A 142 10.25 7.04 0.88
N SER A 143 9.36 7.96 1.29
CA SER A 143 9.77 9.33 1.60
C SER A 143 10.20 9.47 3.07
N ASP A 144 10.91 10.55 3.39
CA ASP A 144 11.31 10.88 4.77
C ASP A 144 10.07 11.06 5.68
N ALA A 145 8.95 11.52 5.11
CA ALA A 145 7.66 11.64 5.80
C ALA A 145 6.99 10.27 6.05
N ASP A 146 7.28 9.26 5.22
CA ASP A 146 6.81 7.89 5.44
C ASP A 146 7.62 7.18 6.51
N GLU A 147 8.95 7.37 6.55
CA GLU A 147 9.77 6.88 7.67
C GLU A 147 9.40 7.56 9.01
N SER A 148 9.04 8.85 8.99
CA SER A 148 8.47 9.51 10.19
C SER A 148 7.17 8.84 10.64
N GLN A 149 6.25 8.52 9.72
CA GLN A 149 5.01 7.80 10.05
C GLN A 149 5.30 6.39 10.61
N VAL A 150 6.30 5.67 10.07
CA VAL A 150 6.73 4.36 10.58
C VAL A 150 7.25 4.50 12.01
N GLN A 151 8.09 5.50 12.29
CA GLN A 151 8.63 5.73 13.63
C GLN A 151 7.53 6.15 14.62
N ASP A 152 6.59 6.99 14.21
CA ASP A 152 5.44 7.38 15.03
C ASP A 152 4.54 6.17 15.36
N ALA A 153 4.32 5.27 14.40
CA ALA A 153 3.57 4.04 14.61
C ALA A 153 4.27 3.07 15.57
N ILE A 154 5.60 2.95 15.49
CA ILE A 154 6.42 2.18 16.45
C ILE A 154 6.27 2.79 17.85
N ASN A 155 6.50 4.10 17.99
CA ASN A 155 6.40 4.82 19.26
C ASN A 155 5.01 4.69 19.91
N ALA A 156 3.95 4.79 19.11
CA ALA A 156 2.57 4.65 19.57
C ALA A 156 2.27 3.23 20.06
N ILE A 157 2.79 2.20 19.40
CA ILE A 157 2.61 0.81 19.81
C ILE A 157 3.40 0.47 21.07
N ASP A 158 4.61 1.00 21.23
CA ASP A 158 5.39 0.76 22.46
C ASP A 158 4.78 1.49 23.66
N ALA A 159 4.20 2.69 23.46
CA ALA A 159 3.34 3.34 24.46
C ALA A 159 2.09 2.50 24.79
N ALA A 160 1.41 1.95 23.78
CA ALA A 160 0.24 1.09 23.97
C ALA A 160 0.56 -0.23 24.70
N LYS A 161 1.72 -0.86 24.38
CA LYS A 161 2.23 -2.03 25.11
C LYS A 161 2.48 -1.71 26.59
N SER A 162 3.11 -0.57 26.89
CA SER A 162 3.38 -0.12 28.26
C SER A 162 2.08 0.09 29.06
N LEU A 163 1.08 0.75 28.46
CA LEU A 163 -0.25 0.91 29.06
C LEU A 163 -0.98 -0.42 29.24
N SER A 164 -0.93 -1.30 28.23
CA SER A 164 -1.55 -2.64 28.30
C SER A 164 -0.89 -3.51 29.38
N ALA A 165 0.43 -3.51 29.49
CA ALA A 165 1.15 -4.21 30.56
C ALA A 165 0.79 -3.68 31.96
N SER A 166 0.68 -2.35 32.11
CA SER A 166 0.27 -1.72 33.36
C SER A 166 -1.17 -2.09 33.76
N ALA A 167 -2.11 -2.08 32.82
CA ALA A 167 -3.49 -2.51 33.05
C ALA A 167 -3.60 -4.02 33.30
N ALA A 168 -2.84 -4.83 32.58
CA ALA A 168 -2.78 -6.27 32.73
C ALA A 168 -2.27 -6.68 34.12
N ALA A 169 -1.20 -6.03 34.60
CA ALA A 169 -0.68 -6.22 35.96
C ALA A 169 -1.69 -5.81 37.03
N ALA A 170 -2.43 -4.71 36.84
CA ALA A 170 -3.47 -4.27 37.77
C ALA A 170 -4.70 -5.19 37.83
N LEU A 171 -4.95 -5.97 36.77
CA LEU A 171 -6.11 -6.86 36.62
C LEU A 171 -5.77 -8.35 36.76
N GLY A 172 -4.50 -8.72 36.89
CA GLY A 172 -4.05 -10.12 36.95
C GLY A 172 -4.22 -10.90 35.64
N VAL A 173 -4.22 -10.21 34.49
CA VAL A 173 -4.37 -10.80 33.14
C VAL A 173 -3.09 -10.61 32.31
N SER A 174 -3.07 -11.14 31.09
CA SER A 174 -1.98 -10.92 30.13
C SER A 174 -2.23 -9.68 29.25
N ALA A 175 -1.17 -8.97 28.87
CA ALA A 175 -1.23 -7.88 27.90
C ALA A 175 -1.51 -8.40 26.48
N VAL A 176 -2.28 -7.65 25.68
CA VAL A 176 -2.70 -8.06 24.32
C VAL A 176 -2.55 -6.89 23.36
N VAL A 177 -1.31 -6.55 23.00
CA VAL A 177 -0.99 -5.60 21.93
C VAL A 177 -0.04 -6.29 20.96
N ALA A 178 -0.53 -6.57 19.74
CA ALA A 178 0.28 -7.12 18.67
C ALA A 178 1.37 -6.12 18.24
N ALA A 179 2.53 -6.63 17.85
CA ALA A 179 3.57 -5.78 17.27
C ALA A 179 3.20 -5.38 15.83
N ILE A 180 3.56 -4.16 15.42
CA ILE A 180 3.71 -3.84 13.99
C ILE A 180 4.95 -4.57 13.47
N ASP A 181 4.85 -5.10 12.25
CA ASP A 181 6.01 -5.36 11.38
C ASP A 181 6.32 -4.03 10.66
N PRO A 182 7.42 -3.32 11.01
CA PRO A 182 7.76 -2.05 10.38
C PRO A 182 7.97 -2.16 8.87
N ASP A 183 8.45 -3.30 8.40
CA ASP A 183 8.72 -3.51 6.98
C ASP A 183 7.43 -3.82 6.22
N HIS A 184 6.45 -4.47 6.85
CA HIS A 184 5.09 -4.52 6.29
C HIS A 184 4.50 -3.12 6.17
N TYR A 185 4.65 -2.27 7.20
CA TYR A 185 4.10 -0.92 7.14
C TYR A 185 4.80 -0.04 6.10
N ARG A 186 6.13 -0.10 5.99
CA ARG A 186 6.91 0.51 4.88
C ARG A 186 6.39 0.04 3.52
N ARG A 187 6.23 -1.27 3.30
CA ARG A 187 5.68 -1.81 2.04
C ARG A 187 4.30 -1.24 1.71
N THR A 188 3.43 -1.09 2.70
CA THR A 188 2.10 -0.48 2.54
C THR A 188 2.18 1.00 2.14
N LEU A 189 3.06 1.78 2.77
CA LEU A 189 3.28 3.19 2.41
C LEU A 189 3.85 3.33 0.99
N ILE A 190 4.83 2.48 0.63
CA ILE A 190 5.44 2.48 -0.70
C ILE A 190 4.43 2.08 -1.80
N GLN A 191 3.59 1.06 -1.57
CA GLN A 191 2.51 0.72 -2.51
C GLN A 191 1.46 1.85 -2.61
N THR A 192 1.23 2.56 -1.50
CA THR A 192 0.34 3.73 -1.45
C THR A 192 0.92 4.90 -2.26
N ASP A 193 2.23 5.16 -2.19
CA ASP A 193 2.91 6.13 -3.05
C ASP A 193 2.76 5.76 -4.53
N MET A 194 3.05 4.50 -4.90
CA MET A 194 2.91 4.05 -6.29
C MET A 194 1.49 4.30 -6.84
N THR A 195 0.47 3.86 -6.08
CA THR A 195 -0.92 3.89 -6.52
C THR A 195 -1.52 5.29 -6.48
N LYS A 196 -1.27 6.10 -5.44
CA LYS A 196 -1.80 7.48 -5.33
C LYS A 196 -1.07 8.50 -6.20
N ASN A 197 0.20 8.26 -6.55
CA ASN A 197 0.97 9.17 -7.39
C ASN A 197 1.12 8.68 -8.84
N GLY A 198 0.40 7.63 -9.23
CA GLY A 198 0.35 7.13 -10.61
C GLY A 198 1.69 6.60 -11.14
N LYS A 199 2.60 6.16 -10.26
CA LYS A 199 3.98 5.75 -10.60
C LYS A 199 4.04 4.33 -11.20
N TYR A 200 3.12 4.03 -12.11
CA TYR A 200 3.00 2.76 -12.83
C TYR A 200 2.52 3.03 -14.26
N ALA A 201 3.13 2.36 -15.25
CA ALA A 201 2.81 2.56 -16.67
C ALA A 201 2.56 1.23 -17.39
N TYR A 202 1.74 1.31 -18.43
CA TYR A 202 1.55 0.22 -19.39
C TYR A 202 2.82 0.02 -20.22
N VAL A 203 3.23 -1.23 -20.38
CA VAL A 203 4.36 -1.66 -21.21
C VAL A 203 3.78 -2.25 -22.50
N GLN A 204 3.72 -1.44 -23.56
CA GLN A 204 3.17 -1.87 -24.85
C GLN A 204 4.14 -2.82 -25.57
N THR A 205 3.93 -4.13 -25.44
CA THR A 205 4.84 -5.14 -26.02
C THR A 205 4.49 -5.51 -27.46
N GLY A 206 3.23 -5.37 -27.86
CA GLY A 206 2.70 -5.87 -29.14
C GLY A 206 2.38 -7.37 -29.13
N VAL A 207 2.79 -8.10 -28.08
CA VAL A 207 2.46 -9.54 -27.91
C VAL A 207 1.04 -9.72 -27.37
N GLU A 208 0.43 -8.67 -26.80
CA GLU A 208 -0.94 -8.72 -26.28
C GLU A 208 -1.97 -9.08 -27.37
N THR A 209 -1.68 -8.70 -28.63
CA THR A 209 -2.50 -8.98 -29.81
C THR A 209 -1.98 -10.13 -30.68
N ASN A 210 -0.80 -10.68 -30.39
CA ASN A 210 -0.21 -11.81 -31.13
C ASN A 210 0.43 -12.84 -30.18
N PRO A 211 -0.33 -13.86 -29.72
CA PRO A 211 0.23 -14.96 -28.90
C PRO A 211 1.34 -15.74 -29.61
N TYR A 212 1.40 -15.67 -30.93
CA TYR A 212 2.34 -16.42 -31.76
C TYR A 212 3.56 -15.61 -32.18
N ALA A 213 3.85 -14.47 -31.53
CA ALA A 213 4.98 -13.60 -31.87
C ALA A 213 6.33 -14.35 -32.01
N CYS A 214 6.51 -15.45 -31.26
CA CYS A 214 7.71 -16.29 -31.30
C CYS A 214 7.53 -17.67 -31.98
N ASP A 215 6.39 -17.93 -32.63
CA ASP A 215 6.15 -19.17 -33.39
C ASP A 215 6.17 -18.89 -34.91
N PRO A 216 7.29 -19.19 -35.62
CA PRO A 216 7.40 -18.94 -37.06
C PRO A 216 6.46 -19.80 -37.91
N GLN A 217 5.87 -20.88 -37.37
CA GLN A 217 4.88 -21.68 -38.09
C GLN A 217 3.48 -21.08 -38.01
N ARG A 218 3.24 -20.11 -37.13
CA ARG A 218 1.93 -19.48 -36.88
C ARG A 218 1.90 -17.97 -37.13
N GLY A 219 2.88 -17.47 -37.89
CA GLY A 219 2.97 -16.05 -38.27
C GLY A 219 3.80 -15.18 -37.31
N GLY A 220 4.57 -15.78 -36.40
CA GLY A 220 5.60 -15.09 -35.65
C GLY A 220 6.81 -14.72 -36.52
N GLY A 221 7.15 -13.44 -36.54
CA GLY A 221 8.40 -12.94 -37.11
C GLY A 221 9.09 -12.07 -36.07
N GLY A 222 10.20 -12.58 -35.53
CA GLY A 222 11.11 -11.85 -34.65
C GLY A 222 12.32 -11.31 -35.41
#